data_AF-A0A6G2V053-F1
#
_entry.id   AF-A0A6G2V053-F1
#
_cell.length_a   1.000
_cell.length_b   1.000
_cell.length_c   1.000
_cell.angle_alpha   90.00
_cell.angle_beta   90.00
_cell.angle_gamma   90.00
#
_symmetry.space_group_name_H-M   'P 1'
#
loop_
_entity.id
_entity.type
_entity.pdbx_description
1 polymer ?
#
loop_
_entity_poly.entity_id
_entity_poly.type
_entity_poly.pdbx_seq_one_letter_code
_entity_poly.pdbx_strand_id
1 'polypeptide(L)'
;MDAGLAAVLGATVGAVGTAAAGATAAFLSRSTTRHQVRIETLRALRESRRATYTSYAKTVDHYLDKLATTLIPLGRVERFPEQREAWTENAHKRWKEALKYRQGDVDTQRVLLQLDATPPVAEAAEQLAKWCVLLSRSACRAIETLKGHDLDGGPLTPPSPGYAQLLMADGFNPETPDLELLSTRARSAYHAFLDAAAADLGESGILA
;
A
#
# COMPACT_ATOMS: atom_id res chain seq x y z
N MET A 1 -29.44 4.09 77.75
CA MET A 1 -28.86 3.64 76.47
C MET A 1 -29.44 4.50 75.37
N ASP A 2 -28.71 5.52 74.91
CA ASP A 2 -29.15 6.44 73.84
C ASP A 2 -28.89 5.84 72.46
N ALA A 3 -29.76 4.91 72.06
CA ALA A 3 -29.72 4.27 70.74
C ALA A 3 -30.06 5.24 69.59
N GLY A 4 -30.80 6.32 69.87
CA GLY A 4 -31.23 7.28 68.86
C GLY A 4 -30.11 8.17 68.31
N LEU A 5 -29.11 8.50 69.14
CA LEU A 5 -28.03 9.41 68.75
C LEU A 5 -26.95 8.67 67.92
N ALA A 6 -26.73 7.39 68.21
CA ALA A 6 -25.88 6.51 67.41
C ALA A 6 -26.47 6.21 66.01
N ALA A 7 -27.80 6.10 65.90
CA ALA A 7 -28.47 5.87 64.62
C ALA A 7 -28.37 7.07 63.67
N VAL A 8 -28.48 8.30 64.18
CA VAL A 8 -28.38 9.53 63.37
C VAL A 8 -26.94 9.78 62.90
N LEU A 9 -25.94 9.46 63.74
CA LEU A 9 -24.53 9.52 63.34
C LEU A 9 -24.16 8.41 62.33
N GLY A 10 -24.72 7.21 62.47
CA GLY A 10 -24.54 6.14 61.48
C GLY A 10 -25.18 6.44 60.12
N ALA A 11 -26.37 7.05 60.10
CA ALA A 11 -27.08 7.41 58.87
C ALA A 11 -26.42 8.57 58.11
N THR A 12 -25.84 9.54 58.82
CA THR A 12 -25.13 10.68 58.21
C THR A 12 -23.77 10.28 57.64
N VAL A 13 -23.02 9.42 58.33
CA VAL A 13 -21.77 8.85 57.79
C VAL A 13 -22.04 7.91 56.61
N GLY A 14 -23.13 7.13 56.67
CA GLY A 14 -23.58 6.29 55.56
C GLY A 14 -23.96 7.09 54.31
N ALA A 15 -24.75 8.17 54.45
CA ALA A 15 -25.18 8.99 53.31
C ALA A 15 -24.02 9.76 52.65
N VAL A 16 -23.06 10.27 53.44
CA VAL A 16 -21.86 10.94 52.92
C VAL A 16 -20.92 9.94 52.23
N GLY A 17 -20.79 8.72 52.77
CA GLY A 17 -20.05 7.63 52.13
C GLY A 17 -20.62 7.24 50.76
N THR A 18 -21.95 7.14 50.64
CA THR A 18 -22.61 6.78 49.38
C THR A 18 -22.59 7.92 48.35
N ALA A 19 -22.70 9.18 48.78
CA ALA A 19 -22.58 10.34 47.89
C ALA A 19 -21.15 10.52 47.35
N ALA A 20 -20.13 10.33 48.20
CA ALA A 20 -18.73 10.34 47.78
C ALA A 20 -18.41 9.17 46.85
N ALA A 21 -18.87 7.95 47.16
CA ALA A 21 -18.70 6.78 46.31
C ALA A 21 -19.39 6.95 44.94
N GLY A 22 -20.62 7.49 44.91
CA GLY A 22 -21.35 7.77 43.68
C GLY A 22 -20.69 8.84 42.80
N ALA A 23 -20.14 9.89 43.40
CA ALA A 23 -19.36 10.90 42.68
C ALA A 23 -18.06 10.33 42.11
N THR A 24 -17.30 9.54 42.88
CA THR A 24 -16.10 8.87 42.38
C THR A 24 -16.40 7.86 41.28
N ALA A 25 -17.50 7.09 41.39
CA ALA A 25 -17.94 6.16 40.36
C ALA A 25 -18.36 6.86 39.07
N ALA A 26 -19.04 8.02 39.16
CA ALA A 26 -19.42 8.81 37.99
C ALA A 26 -18.21 9.47 37.29
N PHE A 27 -17.23 9.95 38.05
CA PHE A 27 -15.97 10.48 37.49
C PHE A 27 -15.12 9.39 36.86
N LEU A 28 -15.00 8.23 37.52
CA LEU A 28 -14.29 7.07 36.97
C LEU A 28 -15.01 6.56 35.71
N SER A 29 -16.34 6.45 35.70
CA SER A 29 -17.14 6.06 34.53
C SER A 29 -16.98 7.02 33.35
N ARG A 30 -16.93 8.33 33.59
CA ARG A 30 -16.63 9.33 32.53
C ARG A 30 -15.19 9.26 32.02
N SER A 31 -14.25 8.86 32.87
CA SER A 31 -12.85 8.68 32.46
C SER A 31 -12.65 7.39 31.67
N THR A 32 -13.26 6.27 32.10
CA THR A 32 -13.19 4.98 31.42
C THR A 32 -13.89 5.01 30.07
N THR A 33 -15.04 5.67 29.96
CA THR A 33 -15.73 5.87 28.66
C THR A 33 -14.90 6.69 27.68
N ARG A 34 -14.21 7.76 28.12
CA ARG A 34 -13.30 8.51 27.25
C ARG A 34 -12.09 7.69 26.80
N HIS A 35 -11.53 6.88 27.69
CA HIS A 35 -10.43 5.97 27.35
C HIS A 35 -10.89 4.85 26.42
N GLN A 36 -12.08 4.30 26.64
CA GLN A 36 -12.68 3.28 25.79
C GLN A 36 -12.98 3.82 24.40
N VAL A 37 -13.61 5.00 24.29
CA VAL A 37 -13.84 5.66 22.99
C VAL A 37 -12.53 5.92 22.26
N ARG A 38 -11.47 6.36 22.97
CA ARG A 38 -10.14 6.54 22.34
C ARG A 38 -9.52 5.23 21.86
N ILE A 39 -9.70 4.14 22.60
CA ILE A 39 -9.21 2.82 22.19
C ILE A 39 -9.99 2.34 20.96
N GLU A 40 -11.31 2.51 20.95
CA GLU A 40 -12.18 2.15 19.83
C GLU A 40 -11.88 2.99 18.58
N THR A 41 -11.64 4.29 18.71
CA THR A 41 -11.25 5.14 17.56
C THR A 41 -9.88 4.77 17.01
N LEU A 42 -8.89 4.49 17.87
CA LEU A 42 -7.57 4.02 17.43
C LEU A 42 -7.66 2.65 16.75
N ARG A 43 -8.54 1.77 17.24
CA ARG A 43 -8.81 0.48 16.60
C ARG A 43 -9.45 0.64 15.23
N ALA A 44 -10.48 1.49 15.12
CA ALA A 44 -11.15 1.76 13.85
C ALA A 44 -10.18 2.36 12.82
N LEU A 45 -9.28 3.26 13.23
CA LEU A 45 -8.24 3.82 12.36
C LEU A 45 -7.25 2.74 11.87
N ARG A 46 -6.83 1.82 12.74
CA ARG A 46 -5.96 0.69 12.35
C ARG A 46 -6.66 -0.27 11.39
N GLU A 47 -7.93 -0.57 11.63
CA GLU A 47 -8.72 -1.45 10.76
C GLU A 47 -8.94 -0.80 9.38
N SER A 48 -9.19 0.52 9.34
CA SER A 48 -9.26 1.30 8.10
C SER A 48 -7.95 1.23 7.32
N ARG A 49 -6.82 1.57 7.98
CA ARG A 49 -5.49 1.51 7.36
C ARG A 49 -5.15 0.13 6.84
N ARG A 50 -5.43 -0.91 7.62
CA ARG A 50 -5.20 -2.31 7.21
C ARG A 50 -5.96 -2.65 5.94
N ALA A 51 -7.23 -2.24 5.84
CA ALA A 51 -8.02 -2.46 4.62
C ALA A 51 -7.40 -1.74 3.41
N THR A 52 -7.02 -0.48 3.57
CA THR A 52 -6.40 0.33 2.51
C THR A 52 -5.05 -0.25 2.08
N TYR A 53 -4.18 -0.62 3.02
CA TYR A 53 -2.86 -1.21 2.76
C TYR A 53 -2.98 -2.55 2.03
N THR A 54 -3.90 -3.41 2.50
CA THR A 54 -4.15 -4.73 1.88
C THR A 54 -4.71 -4.58 0.48
N SER A 55 -5.62 -3.62 0.26
CA SER A 55 -6.21 -3.35 -1.05
C SER A 55 -5.14 -2.91 -2.04
N TYR A 56 -4.31 -1.92 -1.66
CA TYR A 56 -3.20 -1.46 -2.48
C TYR A 56 -2.18 -2.58 -2.75
N ALA A 57 -1.77 -3.33 -1.73
CA ALA A 57 -0.85 -4.46 -1.87
C ALA A 57 -1.33 -5.47 -2.92
N LYS A 58 -2.59 -5.91 -2.82
CA LYS A 58 -3.20 -6.87 -3.77
C LYS A 58 -3.24 -6.32 -5.19
N THR A 59 -3.59 -5.05 -5.35
CA THR A 59 -3.63 -4.43 -6.68
C THR A 59 -2.24 -4.35 -7.30
N VAL A 60 -1.21 -3.97 -6.53
CA VAL A 60 0.16 -3.89 -7.03
C VAL A 60 0.76 -5.28 -7.29
N ASP A 61 0.54 -6.24 -6.40
CA ASP A 61 1.00 -7.63 -6.59
C ASP A 61 0.46 -8.22 -7.91
N HIS A 62 -0.86 -8.06 -8.13
CA HIS A 62 -1.48 -8.47 -9.37
C HIS A 62 -0.87 -7.76 -10.58
N TYR A 63 -0.61 -6.45 -10.48
CA TYR A 63 -0.01 -5.68 -11.55
C TYR A 63 1.42 -6.14 -11.88
N LEU A 64 2.25 -6.39 -10.85
CA LEU A 64 3.61 -6.90 -10.99
C LEU A 64 3.63 -8.31 -11.57
N ASP A 65 2.68 -9.17 -11.20
CA ASP A 65 2.53 -10.50 -11.80
C ASP A 65 2.22 -10.38 -13.30
N LYS A 66 1.25 -9.53 -13.69
CA LYS A 66 0.95 -9.28 -15.10
C LYS A 66 2.17 -8.77 -15.85
N LEU A 67 2.89 -7.79 -15.33
CA LEU A 67 4.13 -7.31 -15.95
C LEU A 67 5.18 -8.43 -16.04
N ALA A 68 5.39 -9.24 -15.01
CA ALA A 68 6.34 -10.35 -15.08
C ALA A 68 5.98 -11.33 -16.22
N THR A 69 4.69 -11.62 -16.43
CA THR A 69 4.25 -12.47 -17.53
C THR A 69 4.44 -11.83 -18.92
N THR A 70 4.46 -10.50 -19.06
CA THR A 70 4.76 -9.82 -20.34
C THR A 70 6.25 -9.87 -20.68
N LEU A 71 7.12 -9.93 -19.67
CA LEU A 71 8.58 -10.00 -19.85
C LEU A 71 9.05 -11.37 -20.34
N ILE A 72 8.32 -12.46 -20.04
CA ILE A 72 8.73 -13.82 -20.43
C ILE A 72 8.89 -13.97 -21.95
N PRO A 73 7.92 -13.56 -22.81
CA PRO A 73 8.12 -13.61 -24.25
C PRO A 73 9.25 -12.69 -24.74
N LEU A 74 9.46 -11.53 -24.11
CA LEU A 74 10.55 -10.62 -24.48
C LEU A 74 11.92 -11.28 -24.30
N GLY A 75 12.16 -11.92 -23.16
CA GLY A 75 13.41 -12.66 -22.93
C GLY A 75 13.58 -13.89 -23.86
N ARG A 76 12.51 -14.37 -24.50
CA ARG A 76 12.57 -15.44 -25.51
C ARG A 76 12.90 -14.94 -26.91
N VAL A 77 12.60 -13.69 -27.23
CA VAL A 77 12.93 -13.09 -28.54
C VAL A 77 14.44 -13.11 -28.79
N GLU A 78 15.23 -12.80 -27.76
CA GLU A 78 16.69 -12.82 -27.85
C GLU A 78 17.27 -14.24 -27.99
N ARG A 79 16.60 -15.23 -27.37
CA ARG A 79 17.06 -16.62 -27.35
C ARG A 79 16.65 -17.42 -28.59
N PHE A 80 15.54 -17.05 -29.23
CA PHE A 80 14.93 -17.78 -30.35
C PHE A 80 14.55 -16.81 -31.49
N PRO A 81 15.53 -16.26 -32.22
CA PRO A 81 15.28 -15.25 -33.25
C PRO A 81 14.37 -15.73 -34.39
N GLU A 82 14.38 -17.03 -34.69
CA GLU A 82 13.51 -17.67 -35.69
C GLU A 82 12.02 -17.60 -35.34
N GLN A 83 11.67 -17.40 -34.07
CA GLN A 83 10.29 -17.23 -33.58
C GLN A 83 10.01 -15.81 -33.10
N ARG A 84 10.87 -14.84 -33.46
CA ARG A 84 10.79 -13.45 -32.98
C ARG A 84 9.40 -12.84 -33.16
N GLU A 85 8.79 -13.01 -34.34
CA GLU A 85 7.47 -12.43 -34.62
C GLU A 85 6.38 -13.01 -33.70
N ALA A 86 6.36 -14.33 -33.52
CA ALA A 86 5.41 -15.01 -32.64
C ALA A 86 5.60 -14.60 -31.17
N TRP A 87 6.84 -14.50 -30.69
CA TRP A 87 7.11 -14.06 -29.31
C TRP A 87 6.79 -12.58 -29.11
N THR A 88 7.03 -11.73 -30.10
CA THR A 88 6.71 -10.31 -30.04
C THR A 88 5.20 -10.09 -30.00
N GLU A 89 4.43 -10.82 -30.82
CA GLU A 89 2.96 -10.72 -30.78
C GLU A 89 2.40 -11.27 -29.46
N ASN A 90 2.99 -12.33 -28.92
CA ASN A 90 2.63 -12.83 -27.59
C ASN A 90 2.94 -11.80 -26.48
N ALA A 91 4.10 -11.14 -26.52
CA ALA A 91 4.46 -10.05 -25.60
C ALA A 91 3.43 -8.92 -25.66
N HIS A 92 3.10 -8.49 -26.88
CA HIS A 92 2.12 -7.44 -27.14
C HIS A 92 0.71 -7.79 -26.67
N LYS A 93 0.25 -9.03 -26.91
CA LYS A 93 -1.05 -9.49 -26.41
C LYS A 93 -1.10 -9.46 -24.88
N ARG A 94 -0.06 -9.98 -24.22
CA ARG A 94 0.04 -9.94 -22.75
C ARG A 94 0.16 -8.51 -22.22
N TRP A 95 0.85 -7.64 -22.94
CA TRP A 95 0.92 -6.20 -22.63
C TRP A 95 -0.46 -5.55 -22.69
N LYS A 96 -1.25 -5.81 -23.74
CA LYS A 96 -2.65 -5.36 -23.81
C LYS A 96 -3.50 -5.90 -22.67
N GLU A 97 -3.29 -7.14 -22.26
CA GLU A 97 -3.96 -7.70 -21.08
C GLU A 97 -3.51 -6.99 -19.79
N ALA A 98 -2.22 -6.75 -19.61
CA ALA A 98 -1.68 -5.99 -18.47
C ALA A 98 -2.21 -4.55 -18.43
N LEU A 99 -2.39 -3.90 -19.58
CA LEU A 99 -3.00 -2.56 -19.68
C LEU A 99 -4.49 -2.55 -19.33
N LYS A 100 -5.23 -3.63 -19.65
CA LYS A 100 -6.65 -3.76 -19.29
C LYS A 100 -6.85 -3.82 -17.78
N TYR A 101 -5.90 -4.39 -17.04
CA TYR A 101 -5.89 -4.39 -15.57
C TYR A 101 -5.26 -3.08 -15.11
N ARG A 102 -6.16 -2.13 -14.84
CA ARG A 102 -5.93 -0.69 -14.93
C ARG A 102 -4.81 -0.24 -14.00
N GLN A 103 -3.82 0.36 -14.63
CA GLN A 103 -2.96 1.39 -14.01
C GLN A 103 -3.79 2.46 -13.26
N GLY A 104 -5.01 2.78 -13.74
CA GLY A 104 -5.96 3.63 -13.03
C GLY A 104 -6.49 3.05 -11.70
N ASP A 105 -6.58 1.73 -11.55
CA ASP A 105 -6.96 1.10 -10.28
C ASP A 105 -5.79 1.19 -9.30
N VAL A 106 -4.55 0.96 -9.75
CA VAL A 106 -3.34 1.17 -8.94
C VAL A 106 -3.23 2.63 -8.47
N ASP A 107 -3.47 3.59 -9.37
CA ASP A 107 -3.45 5.02 -9.03
C ASP A 107 -4.57 5.41 -8.08
N THR A 108 -5.79 4.89 -8.28
CA THR A 108 -6.91 5.12 -7.36
C THR A 108 -6.57 4.58 -5.97
N GLN A 109 -6.05 3.35 -5.89
CA GLN A 109 -5.64 2.76 -4.62
C GLN A 109 -4.48 3.52 -3.96
N ARG A 110 -3.54 4.07 -4.75
CA ARG A 110 -2.47 4.93 -4.23
C ARG A 110 -3.01 6.24 -3.65
N VAL A 111 -3.95 6.90 -4.33
CA VAL A 111 -4.57 8.13 -3.81
C VAL A 111 -5.33 7.83 -2.52
N LEU A 112 -6.08 6.73 -2.46
CA LEU A 112 -6.75 6.29 -1.24
C LEU A 112 -5.76 5.97 -0.12
N LEU A 113 -4.64 5.30 -0.45
CA LEU A 113 -3.55 5.01 0.49
C LEU A 113 -2.99 6.30 1.11
N GLN A 114 -2.73 7.33 0.31
CA GLN A 114 -2.13 8.58 0.78
C GLN A 114 -3.01 9.34 1.78
N LEU A 115 -4.33 9.11 1.80
CA LEU A 115 -5.24 9.74 2.77
C LEU A 115 -5.10 9.14 4.17
N ASP A 116 -4.81 7.84 4.25
CA ASP A 116 -4.82 7.07 5.51
C ASP A 116 -3.42 6.72 6.03
N ALA A 117 -2.43 6.69 5.14
CA ALA A 117 -1.09 6.20 5.41
C ALA A 117 -0.28 7.13 6.32
N THR A 118 0.59 6.53 7.12
CA THR A 118 1.66 7.28 7.80
C THR A 118 2.77 7.64 6.82
N PRO A 119 3.60 8.66 7.14
CA PRO A 119 4.68 9.10 6.24
C PRO A 119 5.59 7.96 5.73
N PRO A 120 6.04 7.00 6.58
CA PRO A 120 6.88 5.90 6.10
C PRO A 120 6.18 4.99 5.08
N VAL A 121 4.89 4.72 5.28
CA VAL A 121 4.09 3.88 4.37
C VAL A 121 3.84 4.61 3.05
N ALA A 122 3.53 5.90 3.12
CA ALA A 122 3.32 6.74 1.93
C ALA A 122 4.61 6.86 1.08
N GLU A 123 5.77 7.06 1.72
CA GLU A 123 7.07 7.11 1.04
C GLU A 123 7.42 5.78 0.38
N ALA A 124 7.23 4.65 1.08
CA ALA A 124 7.45 3.33 0.51
C ALA A 124 6.54 3.04 -0.69
N ALA A 125 5.27 3.46 -0.62
CA ALA A 125 4.33 3.35 -1.73
C ALA A 125 4.70 4.25 -2.92
N GLU A 126 5.25 5.43 -2.69
CA GLU A 126 5.77 6.30 -3.75
C GLU A 126 6.96 5.67 -4.46
N GLN A 127 7.90 5.10 -3.71
CA GLN A 127 9.03 4.35 -4.28
C GLN A 127 8.54 3.16 -5.11
N LEU A 128 7.59 2.39 -4.59
CA LEU A 128 6.97 1.28 -5.33
C LEU A 128 6.31 1.77 -6.63
N ALA A 129 5.54 2.85 -6.57
CA ALA A 129 4.91 3.43 -7.75
C ALA A 129 5.94 3.87 -8.80
N LYS A 130 7.04 4.51 -8.38
CA LYS A 130 8.16 4.88 -9.26
C LYS A 130 8.68 3.65 -10.02
N TRP A 131 8.99 2.56 -9.33
CA TRP A 131 9.54 1.36 -9.98
C TRP A 131 8.54 0.66 -10.89
N CYS A 132 7.26 0.60 -10.51
CA CYS A 132 6.20 0.09 -11.38
C CYS A 132 6.11 0.88 -12.69
N VAL A 133 6.17 2.21 -12.63
CA VAL A 133 6.16 3.09 -13.81
C VAL A 133 7.38 2.86 -14.69
N LEU A 134 8.58 2.81 -14.11
CA LEU A 134 9.82 2.59 -14.84
C LEU A 134 9.81 1.24 -15.57
N LEU A 135 9.42 0.17 -14.87
CA LEU A 135 9.32 -1.17 -15.46
C LEU A 135 8.29 -1.23 -16.58
N SER A 136 7.09 -0.70 -16.33
CA SER A 136 6.00 -0.68 -17.29
C SER A 136 6.39 0.03 -18.59
N ARG A 137 6.96 1.24 -18.49
CA ARG A 137 7.41 2.01 -19.66
C ARG A 137 8.56 1.36 -20.40
N SER A 138 9.51 0.77 -19.66
CA SER A 138 10.63 0.05 -20.26
C SER A 138 10.15 -1.17 -21.04
N ALA A 139 9.20 -1.93 -20.49
CA ALA A 139 8.59 -3.07 -21.17
C ALA A 139 7.81 -2.63 -22.43
N CYS A 140 7.04 -1.54 -22.35
CA CYS A 140 6.34 -0.98 -23.51
C CYS A 140 7.32 -0.66 -24.65
N ARG A 141 8.37 0.11 -24.36
CA ARG A 141 9.39 0.49 -25.35
C ARG A 141 10.11 -0.70 -25.96
N ALA A 142 10.40 -1.73 -25.16
CA ALA A 142 11.01 -2.94 -25.68
C ALA A 142 10.09 -3.62 -26.71
N ILE A 143 8.79 -3.71 -26.44
CA ILE A 143 7.82 -4.28 -27.39
C ILE A 143 7.67 -3.37 -28.62
N GLU A 144 7.59 -2.05 -28.46
CA GLU A 144 7.55 -1.07 -29.57
C GLU A 144 8.73 -1.24 -30.52
N THR A 145 9.94 -1.29 -29.96
CA THR A 145 11.18 -1.47 -30.72
C THR A 145 11.17 -2.79 -31.50
N LEU A 146 10.60 -3.84 -30.92
CA LEU A 146 10.47 -5.13 -31.60
C LEU A 146 9.40 -5.14 -32.70
N LYS A 147 8.31 -4.37 -32.55
CA LYS A 147 7.22 -4.28 -33.54
C LYS A 147 7.42 -3.23 -34.62
N GLY A 148 8.29 -2.25 -34.40
CA GLY A 148 8.52 -1.13 -35.31
C GLY A 148 7.37 -0.10 -35.37
N HIS A 149 6.51 -0.04 -34.35
CA HIS A 149 5.47 0.99 -34.20
C HIS A 149 5.15 1.26 -32.73
N ASP A 150 4.69 2.48 -32.45
CA ASP A 150 4.33 2.93 -31.11
C ASP A 150 3.14 2.14 -30.55
N LEU A 151 3.20 1.81 -29.27
CA LEU A 151 2.15 1.12 -28.55
C LEU A 151 1.45 2.10 -27.62
N ASP A 152 0.24 1.73 -27.22
CA ASP A 152 -0.43 2.46 -26.15
C ASP A 152 0.37 2.26 -24.86
N GLY A 153 0.98 3.34 -24.35
CA GLY A 153 1.82 3.33 -23.15
C GLY A 153 1.04 3.18 -21.85
N GLY A 154 -0.30 3.23 -21.92
CA GLY A 154 -1.19 3.17 -20.77
C GLY A 154 -1.20 4.46 -19.92
N PRO A 155 -2.17 4.57 -18.99
CA PRO A 155 -2.36 5.77 -18.19
C PRO A 155 -1.40 5.97 -17.00
N LEU A 156 -0.35 5.15 -16.78
CA LEU A 156 0.79 5.50 -15.90
C LEU A 156 1.57 6.68 -16.52
N THR A 157 0.93 7.83 -16.49
CA THR A 157 1.58 9.13 -16.51
C THR A 157 2.41 9.23 -15.23
N PRO A 158 3.69 9.63 -15.30
CA PRO A 158 4.35 10.11 -14.12
C PRO A 158 3.81 11.50 -13.76
N PRO A 159 3.93 11.89 -12.48
CA PRO A 159 4.12 13.29 -12.13
C PRO A 159 5.49 13.77 -12.68
N SER A 160 5.50 14.89 -13.39
CA SER A 160 6.67 15.67 -13.86
C SER A 160 7.65 15.02 -14.89
N PRO A 161 8.36 15.84 -15.70
CA PRO A 161 9.08 15.40 -16.89
C PRO A 161 10.48 14.85 -16.56
N GLY A 162 10.79 13.63 -17.00
CA GLY A 162 12.16 13.09 -16.91
C GLY A 162 12.36 11.58 -16.88
N TYR A 163 11.54 10.74 -17.55
CA TYR A 163 11.71 9.27 -17.54
C TYR A 163 13.16 8.81 -17.78
N ALA A 164 13.83 9.37 -18.79
CA ALA A 164 15.24 9.09 -19.05
C ALA A 164 16.16 9.57 -17.91
N GLN A 165 15.86 10.73 -17.31
CA GLN A 165 16.61 11.26 -16.17
C GLN A 165 16.45 10.40 -14.92
N LEU A 166 15.26 9.85 -14.69
CA LEU A 166 14.99 8.91 -13.59
C LEU A 166 15.76 7.61 -13.76
N LEU A 167 15.71 7.01 -14.97
CA LEU A 167 16.52 5.83 -15.27
C LEU A 167 18.01 6.09 -15.05
N MET A 168 18.53 7.21 -15.57
CA MET A 168 19.93 7.58 -15.39
C MET A 168 20.30 7.83 -13.93
N ALA A 169 19.44 8.49 -13.15
CA ALA A 169 19.65 8.75 -11.73
C ALA A 169 19.77 7.45 -10.92
N ASP A 170 19.07 6.40 -11.35
CA ASP A 170 19.12 5.07 -10.75
C ASP A 170 20.14 4.13 -11.42
N GLY A 171 20.98 4.64 -12.34
CA GLY A 171 22.08 3.89 -12.98
C GLY A 171 21.67 3.02 -14.17
N PHE A 172 20.46 3.19 -14.72
CA PHE A 172 19.98 2.47 -15.90
C PHE A 172 20.30 3.21 -17.20
N ASN A 173 20.55 2.44 -18.27
CA ASN A 173 20.59 2.98 -19.62
C ASN A 173 19.16 3.35 -20.08
N PRO A 174 18.88 4.62 -20.44
CA PRO A 174 17.54 5.03 -20.88
C PRO A 174 17.13 4.48 -22.25
N GLU A 175 18.08 4.05 -23.08
CA GLU A 175 17.80 3.49 -24.41
C GLU A 175 17.43 2.01 -24.36
N THR A 176 18.18 1.23 -23.56
CA THR A 176 17.99 -0.21 -23.38
C THR A 176 18.06 -0.56 -21.89
N PRO A 177 17.05 -0.18 -21.10
CA PRO A 177 17.04 -0.48 -19.68
C PRO A 177 16.95 -1.98 -19.43
N ASP A 178 17.73 -2.47 -18.46
CA ASP A 178 17.69 -3.86 -18.02
C ASP A 178 16.34 -4.16 -17.34
N LEU A 179 15.47 -4.87 -18.08
CA LEU A 179 14.12 -5.21 -17.64
C LEU A 179 14.11 -6.21 -16.47
N GLU A 180 15.11 -7.08 -16.38
CA GLU A 180 15.20 -8.05 -15.29
C GLU A 180 15.57 -7.32 -14.00
N LEU A 181 16.58 -6.45 -14.05
CA LEU A 181 16.97 -5.64 -12.91
C LEU A 181 15.85 -4.67 -12.47
N LEU A 182 15.13 -4.04 -13.41
CA LEU A 182 13.96 -3.21 -13.08
C LEU A 182 12.85 -4.02 -12.41
N SER A 183 12.59 -5.25 -12.87
CA SER A 183 11.62 -6.16 -12.26
C SER A 183 12.03 -6.53 -10.83
N THR A 184 13.31 -6.84 -10.60
CA THR A 184 13.84 -7.08 -9.26
C THR A 184 13.68 -5.86 -8.36
N ARG A 185 14.00 -4.65 -8.85
CA ARG A 185 13.83 -3.40 -8.08
C ARG A 185 12.38 -3.13 -7.70
N ALA A 186 11.44 -3.34 -8.63
CA ALA A 186 10.01 -3.19 -8.36
C ALA A 186 9.53 -4.18 -7.28
N ARG A 187 9.97 -5.45 -7.33
CA ARG A 187 9.65 -6.44 -6.29
C ARG A 187 10.28 -6.09 -4.94
N SER A 188 11.53 -5.63 -4.92
CA SER A 188 12.16 -5.17 -3.67
C SER A 188 11.41 -4.00 -3.05
N ALA A 189 10.97 -3.03 -3.86
CA ALA A 189 10.16 -1.91 -3.39
C ALA A 189 8.77 -2.36 -2.88
N TYR A 190 8.20 -3.40 -3.50
CA TYR A 190 6.96 -4.01 -3.02
C TYR A 190 7.14 -4.60 -1.63
N HIS A 191 8.20 -5.40 -1.40
CA HIS A 191 8.50 -5.92 -0.07
C HIS A 191 8.77 -4.81 0.96
N ALA A 192 9.51 -3.77 0.59
CA ALA A 192 9.74 -2.62 1.48
C ALA A 192 8.43 -1.91 1.87
N PHE A 193 7.46 -1.82 0.96
CA PHE A 193 6.12 -1.33 1.27
C PHE A 193 5.38 -2.25 2.25
N LEU A 194 5.43 -3.57 2.05
CA LEU A 194 4.80 -4.52 2.97
C LEU A 194 5.40 -4.45 4.37
N ASP A 195 6.73 -4.31 4.47
CA ASP A 195 7.45 -4.15 5.73
C ASP A 195 7.06 -2.85 6.45
N ALA A 196 6.98 -1.74 5.71
CA ALA A 196 6.54 -0.45 6.27
C ALA A 196 5.08 -0.52 6.76
N ALA A 197 4.19 -1.15 5.98
CA ALA A 197 2.79 -1.34 6.34
C ALA A 197 2.64 -2.25 7.57
N ALA A 198 3.40 -3.34 7.64
CA ALA A 198 3.46 -4.25 8.78
C ALA A 198 3.93 -3.52 10.05
N ALA A 199 4.99 -2.72 9.95
CA ALA A 199 5.51 -1.92 11.05
C ALA A 199 4.49 -0.90 11.56
N ASP A 200 3.78 -0.19 10.65
CA ASP A 200 2.74 0.78 11.01
C ASP A 200 1.54 0.14 11.73
N LEU A 201 1.14 -1.05 11.29
CA LEU A 201 0.04 -1.80 11.91
C LEU A 201 0.45 -2.48 13.22
N GLY A 202 1.75 -2.59 13.52
CA GLY A 202 2.27 -3.41 14.61
C GLY A 202 2.08 -4.92 14.38
N GLU A 203 1.91 -5.31 13.12
CA GLU A 203 1.64 -6.67 12.67
C GLU A 203 2.87 -7.19 11.91
N SER A 204 3.90 -7.67 12.62
CA SER A 204 5.02 -8.34 11.97
C SER A 204 4.55 -9.67 11.34
N GLY A 205 4.21 -9.65 10.04
CA GLY A 205 4.02 -10.85 9.21
C GLY A 205 2.64 -11.07 8.57
N ILE A 206 1.68 -10.14 8.63
CA ILE A 206 0.32 -10.36 8.08
C ILE A 206 0.19 -9.96 6.60
N LEU A 207 1.11 -9.16 6.08
CA LEU A 207 1.08 -8.65 4.70
C LEU A 207 2.15 -9.29 3.79
N ALA A 208 3.01 -10.15 4.34
CA ALA A 208 4.06 -10.85 3.60
C ALA A 208 3.53 -12.08 2.84
#